data_AF-A0A964ANQ4-F1
#
_entry.id   AF-A0A964ANQ4-F1
#
_cell.length_a   1.000
_cell.length_b   1.000
_cell.length_c   1.000
_cell.angle_alpha   90.00
_cell.angle_beta   90.00
_cell.angle_gamma   90.00
#
_symmetry.space_group_name_H-M   'P 1'
#
loop_
_entity.id
_entity.type
_entity.pdbx_description
1 polymer ?
#
loop_
_entity_poly.entity_id
_entity_poly.type
_entity_poly.pdbx_seq_one_letter_code
_entity_poly.pdbx_strand_id
1 'polypeptide(L)'
;MLEAETNETKVVKPVEIRQYLLQEDGSFQQKVIATIDDRQTRFLVAGDFNGDGKKELVAAAMKTGLWHIAPPAEPDGDWVKTRFEQTSSGFEHAIYPADLDGDGTLELYVAGDDQRELRRYVYDPATKQWKKTLLGRLDADTLTWNIVSATI
;
A
#
# COMPACT_ATOMS: atom_id res chain seq x y z
N MET A 1 -9.72 -23.02 19.43
CA MET A 1 -10.61 -22.23 20.31
C MET A 1 -10.99 -20.99 19.53
N LEU A 2 -12.29 -20.81 19.28
CA LEU A 2 -12.83 -19.55 18.80
C LEU A 2 -12.71 -18.53 19.94
N GLU A 3 -11.96 -17.46 19.74
CA GLU A 3 -12.11 -16.25 20.54
C GLU A 3 -12.86 -15.22 19.72
N ALA A 4 -13.96 -14.78 20.33
CA ALA A 4 -14.97 -13.90 19.80
C ALA A 4 -14.39 -12.64 19.13
N GLU A 5 -14.74 -12.44 17.87
CA GLU A 5 -14.70 -11.13 17.22
C GLU A 5 -15.74 -10.22 17.92
N THR A 6 -15.29 -9.49 18.94
CA THR A 6 -16.06 -8.39 19.49
C THR A 6 -16.04 -7.23 18.50
N ASN A 7 -17.23 -6.94 17.96
CA ASN A 7 -17.56 -5.72 17.22
C ASN A 7 -16.94 -4.46 17.84
N GLU A 8 -16.38 -3.62 16.95
CA GLU A 8 -15.92 -2.25 17.18
C GLU A 8 -14.69 -2.07 18.10
N THR A 9 -13.53 -2.56 17.65
CA THR A 9 -12.27 -2.04 18.19
C THR A 9 -12.05 -0.62 17.66
N LYS A 10 -12.43 0.39 18.46
CA LYS A 10 -11.99 1.77 18.23
C LYS A 10 -10.46 1.76 18.15
N VAL A 11 -9.90 2.16 17.02
CA VAL A 11 -8.45 2.25 16.85
C VAL A 11 -7.90 3.18 17.93
N VAL A 12 -7.14 2.63 18.88
CA VAL A 12 -6.63 3.37 20.05
C VAL A 12 -5.55 4.35 19.63
N LYS A 13 -4.77 4.00 18.58
CA LYS A 13 -3.85 4.89 17.86
C LYS A 13 -3.77 4.47 16.39
N PRO A 14 -3.96 5.40 15.43
CA PRO A 14 -3.83 5.08 14.02
C PRO A 14 -2.38 4.73 13.68
N VAL A 15 -2.19 4.00 12.57
CA VAL A 15 -0.88 3.87 11.95
C VAL A 15 -0.42 5.24 11.47
N GLU A 16 0.82 5.59 11.77
CA GLU A 16 1.49 6.77 11.22
C GLU A 16 2.51 6.34 10.18
N ILE A 17 2.44 6.95 9.00
CA ILE A 17 3.51 6.90 8.00
C ILE A 17 4.40 8.11 8.25
N ARG A 18 5.68 7.85 8.51
CA ARG A 18 6.66 8.87 8.92
C ARG A 18 7.76 8.99 7.88
N GLN A 19 8.11 10.23 7.56
CA GLN A 19 9.27 10.59 6.77
C GLN A 19 10.40 11.02 7.72
N TYR A 20 11.62 10.57 7.41
CA TYR A 20 12.84 10.98 8.11
C TYR A 20 13.80 11.59 7.07
N LEU A 21 14.21 12.84 7.28
CA LEU A 21 15.11 13.58 6.41
C LEU A 21 16.46 13.77 7.11
N LEU A 22 17.51 13.18 6.54
CA LEU A 22 18.89 13.37 7.01
C LEU A 22 19.34 14.80 6.69
N GLN A 23 19.79 15.51 7.72
CA GLN A 23 20.34 16.86 7.63
C GLN A 23 21.85 16.82 7.41
N GLU A 24 22.44 17.95 7.01
CA GLU A 24 23.90 18.06 6.76
C GLU A 24 24.74 17.74 8.01
N ASP A 25 24.21 18.03 9.20
CA ASP A 25 24.87 17.76 10.48
C ASP A 25 24.73 16.30 10.96
N GLY A 26 24.09 15.44 10.17
CA GLY A 26 23.84 14.04 10.48
C GLY A 26 22.62 13.77 11.36
N SER A 27 21.87 14.80 11.77
CA SER A 27 20.60 14.64 12.47
C SER A 27 19.46 14.26 11.53
N PHE A 28 18.35 13.75 12.08
CA PHE A 28 17.13 13.47 11.31
C PHE A 28 16.00 14.39 11.72
N GLN A 29 15.38 15.05 10.74
CA GLN A 29 14.08 15.68 10.92
C GLN A 29 12.98 14.64 10.61
N GLN A 30 12.04 14.44 11.54
CA GLN A 30 10.89 13.56 11.30
C GLN A 30 9.61 14.36 11.03
N LYS A 31 8.76 13.83 10.14
CA LYS A 31 7.42 14.35 9.84
C LYS A 31 6.43 13.19 9.73
N VAL A 32 5.28 13.26 10.38
CA VAL A 32 4.15 12.37 10.07
C VAL A 32 3.54 12.87 8.77
N ILE A 33 3.57 12.05 7.72
CA ILE A 33 3.11 12.42 6.39
C ILE A 33 1.73 11.85 6.06
N ALA A 34 1.33 10.78 6.73
CA ALA A 34 -0.03 10.25 6.66
C ALA A 34 -0.39 9.48 7.91
N THR A 35 -1.70 9.37 8.15
CA THR A 35 -2.27 8.48 9.17
C THR A 35 -3.27 7.54 8.52
N ILE A 36 -3.29 6.27 8.95
CA ILE A 36 -4.26 5.28 8.49
C ILE A 36 -5.01 4.77 9.72
N ASP A 37 -6.34 4.82 9.68
CA ASP A 37 -7.20 4.40 10.78
C ASP A 37 -7.31 2.87 10.83
N ASP A 38 -6.18 2.23 11.10
CA ASP A 38 -6.03 0.80 11.26
C ASP A 38 -5.12 0.54 12.46
N ARG A 39 -5.22 -0.65 13.04
CA ARG A 39 -4.29 -1.09 14.09
C ARG A 39 -2.94 -1.53 13.54
N GLN A 40 -2.86 -1.85 12.25
CA GLN A 40 -1.62 -2.30 11.61
C GLN A 40 -1.60 -2.00 10.11
N THR A 41 -0.42 -1.69 9.60
CA THR A 41 -0.09 -1.65 8.17
C THR A 41 1.18 -2.45 8.03
N ARG A 42 1.17 -3.49 7.20
CA ARG A 42 2.26 -4.47 7.18
C ARG A 42 3.25 -4.24 6.06
N PHE A 43 2.78 -3.63 4.98
CA PHE A 43 3.62 -3.28 3.84
C PHE A 43 3.44 -1.82 3.50
N LEU A 44 4.57 -1.19 3.20
CA LEU A 44 4.68 0.14 2.64
C LEU A 44 5.71 0.03 1.51
N VAL A 45 5.30 0.33 0.30
CA VAL A 45 6.17 0.29 -0.88
C VAL A 45 6.22 1.66 -1.52
N ALA A 46 7.35 1.99 -2.14
CA ALA A 46 7.56 3.23 -2.88
C ALA A 46 7.70 2.93 -4.37
N GLY A 47 7.11 3.78 -5.20
CA GLY A 47 7.10 3.62 -6.65
C GLY A 47 6.60 4.87 -7.34
N ASP A 48 7.03 5.12 -8.56
CA ASP A 48 6.43 6.13 -9.44
C ASP A 48 5.29 5.45 -10.19
N PHE A 49 4.10 5.46 -9.60
CA PHE A 49 2.93 4.76 -10.14
C PHE A 49 2.19 5.62 -11.15
N ASN A 50 2.31 6.95 -11.06
CA ASN A 50 1.61 7.88 -11.94
C ASN A 50 2.44 8.31 -13.18
N GLY A 51 3.74 8.02 -13.20
CA GLY A 51 4.66 8.33 -14.29
C GLY A 51 5.18 9.78 -14.29
N ASP A 52 5.10 10.51 -13.18
CA ASP A 52 5.50 11.91 -13.08
C ASP A 52 6.97 12.12 -12.62
N GLY A 53 7.67 11.02 -12.35
CA GLY A 53 9.06 11.02 -11.90
C GLY A 53 9.25 11.16 -10.40
N LYS A 54 8.18 11.36 -9.61
CA LYS A 54 8.21 11.40 -8.16
C LYS A 54 7.69 10.08 -7.60
N LYS A 55 8.40 9.51 -6.63
CA LYS A 55 7.91 8.29 -5.98
C LYS A 55 6.76 8.62 -5.03
N GLU A 56 5.63 7.95 -5.22
CA GLU A 56 4.57 7.83 -4.24
C GLU A 56 4.77 6.62 -3.33
N LEU A 57 3.88 6.49 -2.35
CA LEU A 57 3.81 5.34 -1.47
C LEU A 57 2.47 4.63 -1.62
N VAL A 58 2.50 3.29 -1.57
CA VAL A 58 1.31 2.49 -1.34
C VAL A 58 1.45 1.73 -0.03
N ALA A 59 0.44 1.86 0.84
CA ALA A 59 0.37 1.18 2.12
C ALA A 59 -0.75 0.11 2.09
N ALA A 60 -0.41 -1.12 2.47
CA ALA A 60 -1.38 -2.19 2.68
C ALA A 60 -1.74 -2.28 4.16
N ALA A 61 -2.90 -1.70 4.49
CA ALA A 61 -3.45 -1.78 5.83
C ALA A 61 -3.99 -3.20 6.09
N MET A 62 -4.02 -3.59 7.36
CA MET A 62 -4.46 -4.94 7.74
C MET A 62 -5.95 -5.17 7.42
N LYS A 63 -6.81 -4.20 7.72
CA LYS A 63 -8.27 -4.30 7.56
C LYS A 63 -8.88 -3.17 6.74
N THR A 64 -8.23 -2.01 6.70
CA THR A 64 -8.77 -0.82 6.03
C THR A 64 -8.27 -0.63 4.60
N GLY A 65 -7.85 -1.68 3.91
CA GLY A 65 -7.61 -1.58 2.47
C GLY A 65 -6.23 -1.12 2.05
N LEU A 66 -6.14 -0.69 0.78
CA LEU A 66 -4.94 -0.12 0.18
C LEU A 66 -5.05 1.41 0.11
N TRP A 67 -3.96 2.07 0.47
CA TRP A 67 -3.85 3.52 0.52
C TRP A 67 -2.72 4.00 -0.38
N HIS A 68 -3.04 4.92 -1.30
CA HIS A 68 -2.08 5.64 -2.12
C HIS A 68 -1.75 6.97 -1.42
N ILE A 69 -0.46 7.27 -1.23
CA ILE A 69 0.02 8.46 -0.52
C ILE A 69 1.00 9.18 -1.45
N ALA A 70 0.51 10.25 -2.08
CA ALA A 70 1.27 11.02 -3.06
C ALA A 70 2.03 12.17 -2.37
N PRO A 71 3.28 12.46 -2.79
CA PRO A 71 4.03 13.60 -2.28
C PRO A 71 3.37 14.90 -2.72
N PRO A 72 3.66 16.01 -2.03
CA PRO A 72 3.17 17.31 -2.46
C PRO A 72 3.73 17.71 -3.83
N ALA A 73 2.96 18.50 -4.57
CA ALA A 73 3.41 19.09 -5.83
C ALA A 73 4.58 20.06 -5.62
N GLU A 74 4.49 20.85 -4.53
CA GLU A 74 5.47 21.85 -4.12
C GLU A 74 6.23 21.42 -2.85
N PRO A 75 7.46 21.92 -2.61
CA PRO A 75 8.30 21.49 -1.48
C PRO A 75 7.63 21.59 -0.09
N ASP A 76 6.84 22.64 0.13
CA ASP A 76 6.18 22.91 1.43
C ASP A 76 4.73 22.39 1.50
N GLY A 77 4.28 21.64 0.49
CA GLY A 77 2.93 21.10 0.48
C GLY A 77 2.73 19.91 1.42
N ASP A 78 1.47 19.50 1.56
CA ASP A 78 1.10 18.30 2.29
C ASP A 78 1.02 17.07 1.39
N TRP A 79 1.37 15.92 1.96
CA TRP A 79 1.13 14.64 1.33
C TRP A 79 -0.37 14.38 1.23
N VAL A 80 -0.80 13.80 0.12
CA VAL A 80 -2.21 13.48 -0.13
C VAL A 80 -2.41 11.98 -0.02
N LYS A 81 -3.20 11.54 0.97
CA LYS A 81 -3.59 10.13 1.12
C LYS A 81 -4.97 9.87 0.52
N THR A 82 -5.09 8.79 -0.25
CA THR A 82 -6.35 8.32 -0.86
C THR A 82 -6.50 6.82 -0.66
N ARG A 83 -7.66 6.37 -0.17
CA ARG A 83 -7.99 4.94 -0.08
C ARG A 83 -8.62 4.48 -1.39
N PHE A 84 -7.91 3.65 -2.16
CA PHE A 84 -8.36 3.25 -3.50
C PHE A 84 -8.97 1.84 -3.56
N GLU A 85 -8.77 1.02 -2.52
CA GLU A 85 -9.37 -0.30 -2.42
C GLU A 85 -9.75 -0.55 -0.97
N GLN A 86 -11.05 -0.47 -0.66
CA GLN A 86 -11.54 -0.57 0.70
C GLN A 86 -11.61 -2.00 1.21
N THR A 87 -11.73 -2.97 0.30
CA THR A 87 -12.04 -4.36 0.64
C THR A 87 -10.81 -5.25 0.70
N SER A 88 -9.61 -4.75 0.37
CA SER A 88 -8.39 -5.55 0.46
C SER A 88 -7.92 -5.69 1.90
N SER A 89 -7.75 -6.92 2.38
CA SER A 89 -7.31 -7.18 3.75
C SER A 89 -6.59 -8.52 3.87
N GLY A 90 -5.88 -8.70 4.97
CA GLY A 90 -5.18 -9.92 5.30
C GLY A 90 -4.18 -9.68 6.42
N PHE A 91 -3.74 -10.75 7.09
CA PHE A 91 -2.72 -10.62 8.13
C PHE A 91 -1.34 -10.33 7.53
N GLU A 92 -0.94 -11.09 6.50
CA GLU A 92 0.34 -10.96 5.81
C GLU A 92 0.25 -10.20 4.47
N HIS A 93 -0.93 -9.67 4.13
CA HIS A 93 -1.30 -8.77 3.02
C HIS A 93 -0.16 -8.20 2.15
N ALA A 94 0.56 -9.07 1.42
CA ALA A 94 1.79 -8.71 0.74
C ALA A 94 1.49 -7.89 -0.52
N ILE A 95 2.32 -6.87 -0.75
CA ILE A 95 2.27 -6.04 -1.95
C ILE A 95 3.66 -5.89 -2.57
N TYR A 96 3.72 -5.81 -3.89
CA TYR A 96 4.96 -5.69 -4.63
C TYR A 96 4.79 -4.80 -5.87
N PRO A 97 5.56 -3.71 -5.99
CA PRO A 97 5.56 -2.89 -7.20
C PRO A 97 6.53 -3.46 -8.24
N ALA A 98 6.06 -3.64 -9.48
CA ALA A 98 6.90 -4.01 -10.62
C ALA A 98 6.22 -3.67 -11.95
N ASP A 99 7.04 -3.40 -12.96
CA ASP A 99 6.65 -3.39 -14.37
C ASP A 99 6.93 -4.79 -14.92
N LEU A 100 5.91 -5.66 -14.96
CA LEU A 100 6.07 -7.04 -15.44
C LEU A 100 5.56 -7.24 -16.86
N ASP A 101 4.73 -6.35 -17.37
CA ASP A 101 4.29 -6.41 -18.78
C ASP A 101 5.18 -5.61 -19.74
N GLY A 102 6.14 -4.85 -19.21
CA GLY A 102 7.20 -4.19 -19.95
C GLY A 102 6.72 -2.92 -20.66
N ASP A 103 5.60 -2.35 -20.24
CA ASP A 103 5.03 -1.15 -20.86
C ASP A 103 5.62 0.16 -20.30
N GLY A 104 6.47 0.07 -19.29
CA GLY A 104 7.12 1.21 -18.63
C GLY A 104 6.30 1.82 -17.49
N THR A 105 5.09 1.33 -17.23
CA THR A 105 4.22 1.74 -16.13
C THR A 105 4.43 0.82 -14.94
N LEU A 106 4.63 1.38 -13.75
CA LEU A 106 4.76 0.55 -12.56
C LEU A 106 3.39 -0.01 -12.14
N GLU A 107 3.25 -1.33 -12.10
CA GLU A 107 2.07 -1.98 -11.53
C GLU A 107 2.26 -2.32 -10.05
N LEU A 108 1.15 -2.55 -9.35
CA LEU A 108 1.12 -3.04 -7.97
C LEU A 108 0.46 -4.42 -7.91
N TYR A 109 1.21 -5.42 -7.47
CA TYR A 109 0.75 -6.77 -7.22
C TYR A 109 0.37 -6.94 -5.76
N VAL A 110 -0.79 -7.54 -5.47
CA VAL A 110 -1.37 -7.61 -4.12
C VAL A 110 -1.93 -9.00 -3.87
N ALA A 111 -1.52 -9.63 -2.77
CA ALA A 111 -2.14 -10.83 -2.22
C ALA A 111 -3.08 -10.45 -1.07
N GLY A 112 -4.38 -10.41 -1.37
CA GLY A 112 -5.43 -10.18 -0.38
C GLY A 112 -5.90 -11.49 0.21
N ASP A 113 -5.21 -12.01 1.22
CA ASP A 113 -5.45 -13.33 1.81
C ASP A 113 -6.90 -13.52 2.29
N ASP A 114 -7.51 -12.51 2.94
CA ASP A 114 -8.90 -12.59 3.42
C ASP A 114 -9.90 -12.74 2.25
N GLN A 115 -9.58 -12.16 1.08
CA GLN A 115 -10.41 -12.30 -0.12
C GLN A 115 -9.99 -13.48 -0.99
N ARG A 116 -8.83 -14.09 -0.70
CA ARG A 116 -8.22 -15.18 -1.47
C ARG A 116 -7.98 -14.81 -2.93
N GLU A 117 -7.39 -13.63 -3.14
CA GLU A 117 -7.15 -13.10 -4.49
C GLU A 117 -5.74 -12.55 -4.64
N LEU A 118 -5.08 -12.96 -5.73
CA LEU A 118 -3.91 -12.29 -6.27
C LEU A 118 -4.39 -11.28 -7.33
N ARG A 119 -4.05 -10.01 -7.14
CA ARG A 119 -4.55 -8.89 -7.94
C ARG A 119 -3.39 -8.06 -8.47
N ARG A 120 -3.63 -7.41 -9.61
CA ARG A 120 -2.80 -6.34 -10.16
C ARG A 120 -3.58 -5.04 -10.14
N TYR A 121 -2.93 -3.96 -9.75
CA TYR A 121 -3.47 -2.60 -9.84
C TYR A 121 -2.53 -1.76 -10.71
N VAL A 122 -3.09 -1.02 -11.65
CA VAL A 122 -2.36 -0.05 -12.49
C VAL A 122 -3.01 1.31 -12.29
N TYR A 123 -2.21 2.34 -12.02
CA TYR A 123 -2.73 3.70 -11.88
C TYR A 123 -2.95 4.32 -13.24
N ASP A 124 -4.13 4.91 -13.46
CA ASP A 124 -4.45 5.69 -14.64
C ASP A 124 -4.30 7.18 -14.31
N PRO A 125 -3.27 7.88 -14.83
CA PRO A 125 -3.04 9.28 -14.54
C PRO A 125 -4.10 10.21 -15.13
N ALA A 126 -4.82 9.78 -16.18
CA ALA A 126 -5.88 10.59 -16.79
C ALA A 126 -7.13 10.65 -15.90
N THR A 127 -7.49 9.53 -15.27
CA THR A 127 -8.66 9.43 -14.39
C THR A 127 -8.33 9.57 -12.91
N LYS A 128 -7.04 9.51 -12.55
CA LYS A 128 -6.53 9.45 -11.18
C LYS A 128 -7.08 8.28 -10.38
N GLN A 129 -7.36 7.16 -11.05
CA GLN A 129 -7.94 5.95 -10.47
C GLN A 129 -7.01 4.76 -10.63
N TRP A 130 -7.14 3.79 -9.73
CA TRP A 130 -6.47 2.51 -9.85
C TRP A 130 -7.38 1.50 -10.57
N LYS A 131 -6.88 0.92 -11.65
CA LYS A 131 -7.55 -0.17 -12.36
C LYS A 131 -7.12 -1.51 -11.76
N LYS A 132 -8.06 -2.20 -11.12
CA LYS A 132 -7.89 -3.54 -10.57
C LYS A 132 -8.09 -4.61 -11.63
N THR A 133 -7.22 -5.63 -11.62
CA THR A 133 -7.35 -6.88 -12.38
C THR A 133 -7.16 -8.05 -11.43
N LEU A 134 -8.08 -9.03 -11.44
CA LEU A 134 -7.89 -10.30 -10.73
C LEU A 134 -6.96 -11.18 -11.56
N LEU A 135 -5.82 -11.58 -11.00
CA LEU A 135 -4.87 -12.47 -11.67
C LEU A 135 -5.15 -13.94 -11.34
N GLY A 136 -5.58 -14.22 -10.11
CA GLY A 136 -5.83 -15.58 -9.65
C GLY A 136 -6.44 -15.64 -8.26
N ARG A 137 -6.83 -16.84 -7.84
CA ARG A 137 -7.32 -17.11 -6.49
C ARG A 137 -6.26 -17.82 -5.67
N LEU A 138 -6.20 -17.46 -4.39
CA LEU A 138 -5.38 -18.15 -3.40
C LEU A 138 -6.20 -19.29 -2.78
N ASP A 139 -5.55 -20.35 -2.33
CA ASP A 139 -6.23 -21.44 -1.64
C ASP A 139 -6.78 -20.97 -0.29
N ALA A 140 -7.76 -21.71 0.24
CA ALA A 140 -8.18 -21.52 1.63
C ALA A 140 -6.98 -21.69 2.57
N ASP A 141 -6.96 -20.89 3.64
CA ASP A 141 -5.89 -20.89 4.66
C ASP A 141 -4.49 -20.49 4.14
N THR A 142 -4.40 -19.88 2.95
CA THR A 142 -3.16 -19.28 2.45
C THR A 142 -2.78 -18.06 3.28
N LEU A 143 -1.53 -18.01 3.70
CA LEU A 143 -0.88 -16.85 4.28
C LEU A 143 0.27 -16.44 3.37
N THR A 144 0.12 -15.31 2.68
CA THR A 144 1.11 -14.86 1.70
C THR A 144 2.12 -13.95 2.37
N TRP A 145 3.30 -14.47 2.69
CA TRP A 145 4.35 -13.71 3.37
C TRP A 145 5.00 -12.62 2.47
N ASN A 146 5.20 -12.91 1.19
CA ASN A 146 5.86 -11.99 0.27
C ASN A 146 5.48 -12.28 -1.20
N ILE A 147 5.62 -11.27 -2.05
CA ILE A 147 5.56 -11.37 -3.51
C ILE A 147 6.86 -10.76 -4.05
N VAL A 148 7.55 -11.47 -4.95
CA VAL A 148 8.75 -10.98 -5.63
C VAL A 148 8.74 -11.42 -7.08
N SER A 149 9.41 -10.67 -7.96
CA SER A 149 9.72 -11.13 -9.30
C SER A 149 11.07 -11.87 -9.32
N ALA A 150 11.22 -12.77 -10.29
CA ALA A 150 12.48 -13.43 -10.61
C ALA A 150 12.56 -13.62 -12.12
N THR A 151 13.73 -13.43 -12.69
CA THR A 151 14.02 -13.81 -14.08
C THR A 151 14.33 -15.30 -14.11
N ILE A 152 13.74 -16.03 -15.06
CA ILE A 152 14.01 -17.46 -15.32
C ILE A 152 15.03 -17.57 -16.44
#